data_AF-F7VVD7-F1
#
_entry.id   AF-F7VVD7-F1
#
_cell.length_a   1.000
_cell.length_b   1.000
_cell.length_c   1.000
_cell.angle_alpha   90.00
_cell.angle_beta   90.00
_cell.angle_gamma   90.00
#
_symmetry.space_group_name_H-M   'P 1'
#
loop_
_entity.id
_entity.type
_entity.pdbx_description
1 polymer ?
#
loop_
_entity_poly.entity_id
_entity_poly.type
_entity_poly.pdbx_seq_one_letter_code
_entity_poly.pdbx_strand_id
1 'polypeptide(L)'
;MSSSAATKPPITPLPEVTRLSPAVIRILGGNPGKGRGRGYPGHGLVVEDGPAKIGEYIRHRQQREDQVIETLRAFTAKEDHGEGWTPMELVKVIYQGVPEGLHIPAAGGVIQILNKLRKEGKVTAVDGGDRWRLIDRSAL
;
A
#
# COMPACT_ATOMS: atom_id res chain seq x y z
N MET A 1 -30.58 -17.25 -37.39
CA MET A 1 -29.86 -16.28 -36.54
C MET A 1 -28.74 -17.05 -35.85
N SER A 2 -27.51 -16.94 -36.36
CA SER A 2 -26.37 -17.73 -35.87
C SER A 2 -25.77 -17.04 -34.64
N SER A 3 -25.89 -17.68 -33.47
CA SER A 3 -25.30 -17.18 -32.22
C SER A 3 -23.84 -17.60 -32.16
N SER A 4 -22.93 -16.63 -32.37
CA SER A 4 -21.48 -16.85 -32.25
C SER A 4 -21.13 -16.95 -30.76
N ALA A 5 -20.92 -18.18 -30.28
CA ALA A 5 -20.40 -18.42 -28.94
C ALA A 5 -18.96 -17.88 -28.85
N ALA A 6 -18.77 -16.78 -28.10
CA ALA A 6 -17.44 -16.26 -27.81
C ALA A 6 -16.66 -17.31 -27.00
N THR A 7 -15.64 -17.92 -27.60
CA THR A 7 -14.73 -18.83 -26.92
C THR A 7 -13.99 -18.08 -25.82
N LYS A 8 -14.14 -18.52 -24.57
CA LYS A 8 -13.45 -17.93 -23.42
C LYS A 8 -11.94 -18.03 -23.65
N PRO A 9 -11.17 -16.93 -23.57
CA PRO A 9 -9.74 -17.00 -23.81
C PRO A 9 -9.05 -17.92 -22.80
N PRO A 10 -8.00 -18.66 -23.22
CA PRO A 10 -7.30 -19.59 -22.35
C PRO A 10 -6.73 -18.85 -21.12
N ILE A 11 -6.89 -19.46 -19.95
CA ILE A 11 -6.33 -18.92 -18.71
C ILE A 11 -4.80 -19.01 -18.79
N THR A 12 -4.12 -17.87 -18.72
CA THR A 12 -2.67 -17.86 -18.52
C THR A 12 -2.40 -18.36 -17.10
N PRO A 13 -1.73 -19.51 -16.92
CA PRO A 13 -1.40 -20.03 -15.61
C PRO A 13 -0.42 -19.05 -14.94
N LEU A 14 -0.73 -18.66 -13.71
CA LEU A 14 0.15 -17.88 -12.86
C LEU A 14 0.84 -18.80 -11.84
N PRO A 15 2.08 -18.49 -11.43
CA PRO A 15 2.78 -19.31 -10.46
C PRO A 15 2.01 -19.35 -9.13
N GLU A 16 1.93 -20.53 -8.53
CA GLU A 16 1.16 -20.81 -7.31
C GLU A 16 1.55 -19.88 -6.15
N VAL A 17 2.84 -19.57 -6.04
CA VAL A 17 3.40 -18.62 -5.10
C VAL A 17 4.23 -17.60 -5.87
N THR A 18 3.94 -16.31 -5.69
CA THR A 18 4.70 -15.21 -6.32
C THR A 18 5.08 -14.19 -5.27
N ARG A 19 6.37 -13.88 -5.13
CA ARG A 19 6.80 -12.72 -4.32
C ARG A 19 6.53 -11.43 -5.11
N LEU A 20 5.60 -10.62 -4.62
CA LEU A 20 5.23 -9.33 -5.24
C LEU A 20 6.14 -8.19 -4.75
N SER A 21 6.61 -8.28 -3.51
CA SER A 21 7.59 -7.39 -2.91
C SER A 21 8.38 -8.11 -1.82
N PRO A 22 9.43 -7.53 -1.23
CA PRO A 22 10.13 -8.14 -0.10
C PRO A 22 9.24 -8.56 1.07
N ALA A 23 8.07 -7.91 1.24
CA ALA A 23 7.12 -8.16 2.32
C ALA A 23 5.80 -8.81 1.88
N VAL A 24 5.53 -8.94 0.57
CA VAL A 24 4.24 -9.42 0.06
C VAL A 24 4.44 -10.62 -0.83
N ILE A 25 3.78 -11.73 -0.47
CA ILE A 25 3.73 -12.95 -1.26
C ILE A 25 2.27 -13.21 -1.62
N ARG A 26 2.02 -13.42 -2.92
CA ARG A 26 0.74 -13.87 -3.44
C ARG A 26 0.73 -15.38 -3.48
N ILE A 27 -0.23 -16.00 -2.80
CA ILE A 27 -0.49 -17.44 -2.86
C ILE A 27 -1.83 -17.61 -3.59
N LEU A 28 -1.84 -18.45 -4.63
CA LEU A 28 -3.01 -18.62 -5.49
C LEU A 28 -4.03 -19.65 -5.00
N GLY A 29 -3.70 -20.50 -4.02
CA GLY A 29 -4.66 -21.41 -3.38
C GLY A 29 -5.52 -22.22 -4.37
N GLY A 30 -4.96 -22.65 -5.50
CA GLY A 30 -5.71 -23.38 -6.54
C GLY A 30 -6.50 -22.51 -7.53
N ASN A 31 -6.32 -21.19 -7.56
CA ASN A 31 -6.91 -20.30 -8.57
C ASN A 31 -5.84 -19.79 -9.57
N PRO A 32 -5.52 -20.56 -10.63
CA PRO A 32 -4.39 -20.30 -11.52
C PRO A 32 -4.57 -19.09 -12.44
N GLY A 33 -5.71 -18.38 -12.41
CA GLY A 33 -6.00 -17.26 -13.29
C GLY A 33 -5.66 -15.87 -12.72
N LYS A 34 -5.63 -14.85 -13.58
CA LYS A 34 -5.75 -13.43 -13.18
C LYS A 34 -7.17 -13.16 -12.63
N GLY A 35 -7.56 -13.83 -11.54
CA GLY A 35 -8.85 -13.73 -10.84
C GLY A 35 -10.01 -13.16 -11.65
N ARG A 36 -10.35 -13.71 -12.83
CA ARG A 36 -11.26 -13.06 -13.80
C ARG A 36 -12.73 -13.27 -13.42
N GLY A 37 -13.15 -12.77 -12.27
CA GLY A 37 -14.51 -12.98 -11.79
C GLY A 37 -14.85 -12.21 -10.52
N ARG A 38 -16.04 -12.51 -9.99
CA ARG A 38 -16.58 -11.90 -8.78
C ARG A 38 -15.75 -12.25 -7.54
N GLY A 39 -15.63 -11.32 -6.61
CA GLY A 39 -15.12 -11.54 -5.26
C GLY A 39 -16.26 -11.75 -4.26
N TYR A 40 -16.10 -12.74 -3.38
CA TYR A 40 -17.01 -13.02 -2.26
C TYR A 40 -16.28 -12.65 -0.95
N PRO A 41 -16.42 -11.42 -0.45
CA PRO A 41 -15.68 -10.97 0.72
C PRO A 41 -16.25 -11.57 2.00
N GLY A 42 -15.44 -11.59 3.08
CA GLY A 42 -15.92 -12.01 4.41
C GLY A 42 -16.98 -11.08 5.00
N HIS A 43 -17.04 -9.82 4.54
CA HIS A 43 -18.05 -8.84 4.91
C HIS A 43 -18.47 -7.99 3.70
N GLY A 44 -19.71 -7.51 3.72
CA GLY A 44 -20.28 -6.67 2.67
C GLY A 44 -20.85 -7.46 1.50
N LEU A 45 -21.12 -6.76 0.40
CA LEU A 45 -21.73 -7.31 -0.80
C LEU A 45 -20.71 -8.03 -1.67
N VAL A 46 -21.21 -8.90 -2.56
CA VAL A 46 -20.42 -9.50 -3.64
C VAL A 46 -19.81 -8.39 -4.50
N VAL A 47 -18.53 -8.53 -4.80
CA VAL A 47 -17.79 -7.64 -5.69
C VAL A 47 -17.89 -8.22 -7.10
N GLU A 48 -18.65 -7.60 -8.00
CA GLU A 48 -18.87 -8.16 -9.34
C GLU A 48 -17.58 -8.25 -10.17
N ASP A 49 -16.71 -7.24 -10.07
CA ASP A 49 -15.39 -7.20 -10.72
C ASP A 49 -14.26 -7.25 -9.68
N GLY A 50 -13.87 -8.48 -9.31
CA GLY A 50 -12.77 -8.72 -8.37
C GLY A 50 -11.44 -8.09 -8.82
N PRO A 51 -10.97 -8.32 -10.06
CA PRO A 51 -9.75 -7.69 -10.58
C PRO A 51 -9.71 -6.18 -10.46
N ALA A 52 -10.79 -5.50 -10.87
CA ALA A 52 -10.85 -4.05 -10.78
C ALA A 52 -10.75 -3.59 -9.33
N LYS A 53 -11.45 -4.26 -8.40
CA LYS A 53 -11.42 -3.92 -6.98
C LYS A 53 -10.06 -4.17 -6.33
N ILE A 54 -9.39 -5.27 -6.70
CA ILE A 54 -8.01 -5.54 -6.26
C ILE A 54 -7.07 -4.43 -6.76
N GLY A 55 -7.19 -4.05 -8.04
CA GLY A 55 -6.40 -2.95 -8.62
C GLY A 55 -6.65 -1.61 -7.93
N GLU A 56 -7.90 -1.32 -7.59
CA GLU A 56 -8.29 -0.14 -6.80
C GLU A 56 -7.61 -0.14 -5.42
N TYR A 57 -7.64 -1.27 -4.71
CA TYR A 57 -7.01 -1.40 -3.40
C TYR A 57 -5.49 -1.21 -3.47
N ILE A 58 -4.84 -1.81 -4.47
CA ILE A 58 -3.39 -1.65 -4.69
C ILE A 58 -3.06 -0.18 -4.95
N ARG A 59 -3.78 0.49 -5.86
CA ARG A 59 -3.55 1.91 -6.17
C ARG A 59 -3.76 2.79 -4.95
N HIS A 60 -4.83 2.58 -4.20
CA HIS A 60 -5.11 3.38 -3.00
C HIS A 60 -4.04 3.20 -1.92
N ARG A 61 -3.53 1.97 -1.73
CA ARG A 61 -2.42 1.71 -0.80
C ARG A 61 -1.10 2.33 -1.27
N GLN A 62 -0.83 2.28 -2.57
CA GLN A 62 0.35 2.92 -3.16
C GLN A 62 0.29 4.44 -2.99
N GLN A 63 -0.85 5.08 -3.29
CA GLN A 63 -1.05 6.52 -3.10
C GLN A 63 -0.76 6.93 -1.65
N ARG A 64 -1.18 6.13 -0.67
CA ARG A 64 -0.90 6.42 0.74
C ARG A 64 0.59 6.30 1.08
N GLU A 65 1.29 5.31 0.49
CA GLU A 65 2.74 5.18 0.64
C GLU A 65 3.48 6.38 0.02
N ASP A 66 3.04 6.81 -1.16
CA ASP A 66 3.63 7.96 -1.87
C ASP A 66 3.45 9.25 -1.05
N GLN A 67 2.27 9.48 -0.48
CA GLN A 67 2.00 10.61 0.43
C GLN A 67 2.93 10.61 1.66
N VAL A 68 3.21 9.44 2.25
CA VAL A 68 4.15 9.33 3.37
C VAL A 68 5.57 9.70 2.94
N ILE A 69 6.04 9.18 1.81
CA ILE A 69 7.38 9.50 1.28
C ILE A 69 7.50 10.98 0.94
N GLU A 70 6.49 11.55 0.28
CA GLU A 70 6.47 12.98 -0.09
C GLU A 70 6.50 13.87 1.14
N THR A 71 5.70 13.55 2.16
CA THR A 71 5.70 14.30 3.44
C THR A 71 7.06 14.21 4.11
N LEU A 72 7.70 13.04 4.15
CA LEU A 72 9.05 12.92 4.70
C LEU A 72 10.09 13.72 3.90
N ARG A 73 9.99 13.79 2.57
CA ARG A 73 10.91 14.54 1.69
C ARG A 73 10.77 16.05 1.84
N ALA A 74 9.54 16.56 1.81
CA ALA A 74 9.27 17.99 1.74
C ALA A 74 9.85 18.77 2.93
N PHE A 75 10.06 18.08 4.05
CA PHE A 75 10.51 18.69 5.29
C PHE A 75 11.90 18.24 5.75
N THR A 76 12.52 17.21 5.14
CA THR A 76 13.99 17.05 5.25
C THR A 76 14.75 18.22 4.61
N ALA A 77 14.11 18.94 3.67
CA ALA A 77 14.67 20.12 3.01
C ALA A 77 14.43 21.44 3.75
N LYS A 78 13.59 21.45 4.80
CA LYS A 78 13.31 22.61 5.66
C LYS A 78 13.86 22.27 7.04
N GLU A 79 14.87 23.01 7.49
CA GLU A 79 15.84 22.68 8.54
C GLU A 79 15.30 22.35 9.97
N ASP A 80 14.00 22.17 10.16
CA ASP A 80 13.34 22.11 11.48
C ASP A 80 13.05 20.68 11.98
N HIS A 81 13.18 19.65 11.13
CA HIS A 81 12.94 18.24 11.51
C HIS A 81 14.21 17.37 11.40
N GLY A 82 15.36 17.91 11.82
CA GLY A 82 16.64 17.18 11.88
C GLY A 82 16.57 15.86 12.68
N GLU A 83 15.55 15.72 13.54
CA GLU A 83 15.28 14.54 14.38
C GLU A 83 14.26 13.54 13.77
N GLY A 84 13.72 13.80 12.57
CA GLY A 84 12.72 12.92 11.93
C GLY A 84 11.27 13.17 12.41
N TRP A 85 10.34 12.36 11.92
CA TRP A 85 8.89 12.55 12.05
C TRP A 85 8.22 11.48 12.91
N THR A 86 7.36 11.89 13.83
CA THR A 86 6.45 10.98 14.50
C THR A 86 5.31 10.55 13.56
N PRO A 87 4.71 9.36 13.77
CA PRO A 87 3.54 8.95 12.99
C PRO A 87 2.37 9.93 13.08
N MET A 88 2.18 10.60 14.21
CA MET A 88 1.07 11.54 14.40
C MET A 88 1.27 12.85 13.64
N GLU A 89 2.51 13.35 13.55
CA GLU A 89 2.82 14.51 12.70
C GLU A 89 2.54 14.21 11.23
N LEU A 90 2.91 13.01 10.76
CA LEU A 90 2.58 12.55 9.40
C LEU A 90 1.07 12.46 9.18
N VAL A 91 0.33 11.94 10.17
CA VAL A 91 -1.13 11.86 10.08
C VAL A 91 -1.75 13.24 9.92
N LYS A 92 -1.34 14.23 10.73
CA LYS A 92 -1.92 15.58 10.67
C LYS A 92 -1.75 16.23 9.29
N VAL A 93 -0.65 15.95 8.59
CA VAL A 93 -0.43 16.44 7.23
C VAL A 93 -1.24 15.65 6.20
N ILE A 94 -1.15 14.31 6.23
CA ILE A 94 -1.75 13.42 5.22
C ILE A 94 -3.29 13.38 5.33
N TYR A 95 -3.83 13.58 6.53
CA TYR A 95 -5.25 13.49 6.86
C TYR A 95 -5.86 14.84 7.24
N GLN A 96 -5.28 15.97 6.79
CA GLN A 96 -5.79 17.32 7.06
C GLN A 96 -7.29 17.52 6.74
N GLY A 97 -7.84 16.79 5.76
CA GLY A 97 -9.26 16.84 5.38
C GLY A 97 -10.16 15.82 6.08
N VAL A 98 -9.63 15.08 7.06
CA VAL A 98 -10.35 14.03 7.79
C VAL A 98 -10.57 14.47 9.24
N PRO A 99 -11.76 14.23 9.83
CA PRO A 99 -12.04 14.59 11.23
C PRO A 99 -10.96 14.09 12.20
N GLU A 100 -10.55 14.95 13.13
CA GLU A 100 -9.43 14.68 14.06
C GLU A 100 -9.66 13.43 14.93
N GLY A 101 -10.92 13.13 15.27
CA GLY A 101 -11.27 11.88 15.97
C GLY A 101 -10.86 10.60 15.21
N LEU A 102 -10.62 10.69 13.91
CA LEU A 102 -10.13 9.58 13.07
C LEU A 102 -8.61 9.57 12.88
N HIS A 103 -7.87 10.52 13.47
CA HIS A 103 -6.41 10.59 13.32
C HIS A 103 -5.71 9.48 14.11
N ILE A 104 -6.19 9.16 15.32
CA ILE A 104 -5.67 8.04 16.13
C ILE A 104 -5.75 6.71 15.37
N PRO A 105 -6.91 6.29 14.82
CA PRO A 105 -6.96 5.06 14.03
C PRO A 105 -6.15 5.14 12.72
N ALA A 106 -6.03 6.34 12.11
CA ALA A 106 -5.20 6.54 10.92
C ALA A 106 -3.70 6.34 11.19
N ALA A 107 -3.22 6.66 12.39
CA ALA A 107 -1.82 6.48 12.78
C ALA A 107 -1.36 5.02 12.66
N GLY A 108 -2.23 4.06 12.98
CA GLY A 108 -1.93 2.63 12.80
C GLY A 108 -1.61 2.29 11.33
N GLY A 109 -2.32 2.90 10.37
CA GLY A 109 -2.05 2.72 8.95
C GLY A 109 -0.71 3.31 8.53
N VAL A 110 -0.37 4.50 9.02
CA VAL A 110 0.92 5.16 8.74
C VAL A 110 2.08 4.33 9.32
N ILE A 111 1.95 3.79 10.53
CA ILE A 111 2.96 2.93 11.15
C ILE A 111 3.22 1.66 10.32
N GLN A 112 2.17 1.04 9.77
CA GLN A 112 2.33 -0.13 8.89
C GLN A 112 3.13 0.22 7.63
N ILE A 113 2.88 1.39 7.03
CA ILE A 113 3.61 1.89 5.86
C ILE A 113 5.07 2.14 6.21
N LEU A 114 5.36 2.85 7.31
CA LEU A 114 6.72 3.12 7.76
C LEU A 114 7.51 1.82 8.01
N ASN A 115 6.89 0.83 8.64
CA ASN A 115 7.50 -0.48 8.82
C ASN A 115 7.78 -1.22 7.51
N LYS A 116 6.88 -1.13 6.52
CA LYS A 116 7.11 -1.65 5.17
C LYS A 116 8.31 -0.95 4.53
N LEU A 117 8.30 0.39 4.52
CA LEU A 117 9.36 1.21 3.92
C LEU A 117 10.72 0.95 4.57
N ARG A 118 10.76 0.68 5.88
CA ARG A 118 11.98 0.28 6.59
C ARG A 118 12.53 -1.06 6.10
N LYS A 119 11.66 -2.06 5.94
CA LYS A 119 12.03 -3.36 5.37
C LYS A 119 12.52 -3.25 3.92
N GLU A 120 12.09 -2.22 3.20
CA GLU A 120 12.53 -1.90 1.84
C GLU A 120 13.79 -0.99 1.80
N GLY A 121 14.34 -0.63 2.96
CA GLY A 121 15.53 0.22 3.06
C GLY A 121 15.31 1.64 2.52
N LYS A 122 14.09 2.17 2.64
CA LYS A 122 13.73 3.53 2.21
C LYS A 122 13.68 4.53 3.36
N VAL A 123 13.33 4.07 4.57
CA VAL A 123 13.26 4.90 5.78
C VAL A 123 13.99 4.20 6.93
N THR A 124 14.46 4.98 7.90
CA THR A 124 14.98 4.49 9.18
C THR A 124 14.21 5.12 10.33
N ALA A 125 14.04 4.34 11.40
CA ALA A 125 13.60 4.89 12.67
C ALA A 125 14.80 5.55 13.38
N VAL A 126 14.52 6.58 14.15
CA VAL A 126 15.45 7.34 15.00
C VAL A 126 14.77 7.63 16.34
N ASP A 127 15.50 8.22 17.28
CA ASP A 127 14.98 8.59 18.60
C ASP A 127 14.25 7.43 19.30
N GLY A 128 14.97 6.33 19.56
CA GLY A 128 14.41 5.14 20.21
C GLY A 128 13.37 4.35 19.40
N GLY A 129 13.00 4.81 18.20
CA GLY A 129 12.00 4.15 17.35
C GLY A 129 10.73 4.97 17.10
N ASP A 130 10.61 6.13 17.75
CA ASP A 130 9.38 6.95 17.72
C ASP A 130 9.33 7.92 16.54
N ARG A 131 10.50 8.24 15.96
CA ARG A 131 10.64 9.14 14.82
C ARG A 131 11.19 8.44 13.59
N TRP A 132 10.86 8.96 12.42
CA TRP A 132 11.15 8.34 11.13
C TRP A 132 11.72 9.34 10.14
N ARG A 133 12.73 8.92 9.37
CA ARG A 133 13.33 9.72 8.30
C ARG A 133 13.64 8.88 7.08
N LEU A 134 13.77 9.53 5.92
CA LEU A 134 14.26 8.88 4.72
C LEU A 134 15.73 8.52 4.89
N ILE A 135 16.13 7.40 4.27
CA ILE A 135 17.55 7.05 4.12
C ILE A 135 18.03 7.82 2.88
N ASP A 136 18.99 8.72 3.05
CA ASP A 136 19.60 9.40 1.92
C ASP A 136 20.39 8.39 1.10
N ARG A 137 20.02 8.23 -0.17
CA ARG A 137 20.73 7.38 -1.13
C ARG A 137 21.66 8.18 -2.04
N SER A 138 21.78 9.49 -1.83
CA SER A 138 22.59 10.38 -2.67
C SER A 138 24.10 10.25 -2.44
N ALA A 139 24.55 9.32 -1.60
CA ALA A 139 25.95 9.12 -1.22
C ALA A 139 26.50 7.70 -1.50
N LEU A 140 25.83 6.91 -2.36
CA LEU A 140 26.34 5.63 -2.87
C LEU A 140 26.77 5.75 -4.33
#